data_AF-A0A382VKC0-F1
#
_entry.id   AF-A0A382VKC0-F1
#
_cell.length_a   1.000
_cell.length_b   1.000
_cell.length_c   1.000
_cell.angle_alpha   90.00
_cell.angle_beta   90.00
_cell.angle_gamma   90.00
#
_symmetry.space_group_name_H-M   'P 1'
#
loop_
_entity.id
_entity.type
_entity.pdbx_description
1 polymer ?
#
loop_
_entity_poly.entity_id
_entity_poly.type
_entity_poly.pdbx_seq_one_letter_code
_entity_poly.pdbx_strand_id
1 'polypeptide(L)'
;HAKQRAAELSVFALERCKDIRNLSKTIKYLLRVNPKKTGIQMFMAVMGFNMGGGGLDGDGGIPDLDLLFSIGHHRSILTHSVLPMIIIEGVCISLIGLVNVVHSNLPLGHDPIWDDIKCNNETVLESFFTGMSLGLAYHLGVDGTLHGDGTYKDLPFSVPKLGHQLIAGINSFTELIDTTRSKVFKSKRVRKFQSM
;
A
#
# COMPACT_ATOMS: atom_id res chain seq x y z
N HIS A 1 -12.90 -34.14 -14.23
CA HIS A 1 -12.23 -32.82 -14.15
C HIS A 1 -13.19 -31.63 -13.97
N ALA A 2 -14.16 -31.36 -14.85
CA ALA A 2 -15.02 -30.17 -14.73
C ALA A 2 -15.89 -30.12 -13.46
N LYS A 3 -16.51 -31.24 -13.05
CA LYS A 3 -17.31 -31.33 -11.81
C LYS A 3 -16.48 -31.07 -10.54
N GLN A 4 -15.24 -31.54 -10.51
CA GLN A 4 -14.32 -31.34 -9.38
C GLN A 4 -13.88 -29.88 -9.26
N ARG A 5 -13.53 -29.24 -10.39
CA ARG A 5 -13.22 -27.80 -10.43
C ARG A 5 -14.41 -26.93 -10.00
N ALA A 6 -15.63 -27.29 -10.38
CA ALA A 6 -16.84 -26.59 -9.95
C ALA A 6 -17.06 -26.70 -8.42
N ALA A 7 -16.81 -27.87 -7.83
CA ALA A 7 -16.87 -28.05 -6.39
C ALA A 7 -15.80 -27.21 -5.66
N GLU A 8 -14.55 -27.23 -6.14
CA GLU A 8 -13.45 -26.41 -5.57
C GLU A 8 -13.75 -24.91 -5.65
N LEU A 9 -14.26 -24.43 -6.79
CA LEU A 9 -14.69 -23.03 -6.95
C LEU A 9 -15.82 -22.66 -5.98
N SER A 10 -16.79 -23.56 -5.78
CA SER A 10 -17.90 -23.31 -4.86
C SER A 10 -17.44 -23.21 -3.40
N VAL A 11 -16.50 -24.07 -2.99
CA VAL A 11 -15.90 -24.03 -1.64
C VAL A 11 -15.11 -22.73 -1.46
N PHE A 12 -14.26 -22.39 -2.43
CA PHE A 12 -13.49 -21.14 -2.41
C PHE A 12 -14.40 -19.91 -2.33
N ALA A 13 -15.44 -19.83 -3.16
CA ALA A 13 -16.40 -18.71 -3.14
C ALA A 13 -17.12 -18.59 -1.80
N LEU A 14 -17.46 -19.72 -1.17
CA LEU A 14 -18.15 -19.76 0.11
C LEU A 14 -17.22 -19.34 1.26
N GLU A 15 -15.95 -19.73 1.23
CA GLU A 15 -14.90 -19.26 2.15
C GLU A 15 -14.71 -17.74 2.01
N ARG A 16 -14.56 -17.21 0.80
CA ARG A 16 -14.42 -15.76 0.57
C ARG A 16 -15.63 -14.97 1.04
N CYS A 17 -16.84 -15.49 0.83
CA CYS A 17 -18.06 -14.87 1.37
C CYS A 17 -18.04 -14.79 2.91
N LYS A 18 -17.54 -15.83 3.59
CA LYS A 18 -17.39 -15.83 5.05
C LYS A 18 -16.35 -14.81 5.49
N ASP A 19 -15.22 -14.74 4.82
CA ASP A 19 -14.15 -13.77 5.11
C ASP A 19 -14.66 -12.32 4.99
N ILE A 20 -15.34 -11.99 3.89
CA ILE A 20 -15.92 -10.66 3.68
C ILE A 20 -16.95 -10.33 4.77
N ARG A 21 -17.80 -11.30 5.13
CA ARG A 21 -18.78 -11.12 6.20
C ARG A 21 -18.11 -10.87 7.55
N ASN A 22 -17.05 -11.59 7.86
CA ASN A 22 -16.30 -11.43 9.09
C ASN A 22 -15.57 -10.09 9.12
N LEU A 23 -14.92 -9.70 8.02
CA LEU A 23 -14.30 -8.37 7.87
C LEU A 23 -15.33 -7.25 8.07
N SER A 24 -16.51 -7.36 7.45
CA SER A 24 -17.59 -6.39 7.62
C SER A 24 -18.03 -6.28 9.08
N LYS A 25 -18.15 -7.40 9.80
CA LYS A 25 -18.48 -7.40 11.24
C LYS A 25 -17.38 -6.73 12.06
N THR A 26 -16.12 -7.03 11.78
CA THR A 26 -14.97 -6.42 12.47
C THR A 26 -14.93 -4.91 12.25
N ILE A 27 -15.06 -4.44 11.01
CA ILE A 27 -15.09 -3.01 10.69
C ILE A 27 -16.26 -2.31 11.41
N LYS A 28 -17.46 -2.89 11.37
CA LYS A 28 -18.63 -2.35 12.09
C LYS A 28 -18.39 -2.27 13.60
N TYR A 29 -17.74 -3.27 14.17
CA TYR A 29 -17.39 -3.26 15.59
C TYR A 29 -16.37 -2.16 15.91
N LEU A 30 -15.28 -2.06 15.14
CA LEU A 30 -14.24 -1.04 15.34
C LEU A 30 -14.79 0.38 15.19
N LEU A 31 -15.65 0.63 14.20
CA LEU A 31 -16.32 1.91 14.01
C LEU A 31 -17.25 2.26 15.19
N ARG A 32 -17.90 1.28 15.81
CA ARG A 32 -18.74 1.53 17.00
C ARG A 32 -17.92 1.83 18.25
N VAL A 33 -16.80 1.13 18.43
CA VAL A 33 -15.96 1.28 19.63
C VAL A 33 -15.07 2.52 19.57
N ASN A 34 -14.52 2.84 18.40
CA ASN A 34 -13.65 4.01 18.22
C ASN A 34 -13.85 4.63 16.82
N PRO A 35 -14.94 5.38 16.59
CA PRO A 35 -15.30 5.90 15.27
C PRO A 35 -14.27 6.89 14.72
N LYS A 36 -13.73 7.82 15.55
CA LYS A 36 -12.75 8.82 15.12
C LYS A 36 -11.49 8.13 14.59
N LYS A 37 -10.88 7.24 15.39
CA LYS A 37 -9.65 6.55 15.01
C LYS A 37 -9.85 5.64 13.80
N THR A 38 -10.88 4.79 13.85
CA THR A 38 -11.14 3.82 12.79
C THR A 38 -11.49 4.52 11.47
N GLY A 39 -12.30 5.58 11.53
CA GLY A 39 -12.67 6.37 10.36
C GLY A 39 -11.46 7.02 9.68
N ILE A 40 -10.56 7.63 10.46
CA ILE A 40 -9.31 8.22 9.94
C ILE A 40 -8.44 7.14 9.30
N GLN A 41 -8.21 6.01 9.96
CA GLN A 41 -7.40 4.92 9.41
C GLN A 41 -7.97 4.39 8.10
N MET A 42 -9.29 4.15 8.05
CA MET A 42 -9.97 3.71 6.83
C MET A 42 -9.85 4.73 5.71
N PHE A 43 -10.09 6.01 6.00
CA PHE A 43 -9.93 7.08 5.03
C PHE A 43 -8.52 7.12 4.46
N MET A 44 -7.50 7.07 5.32
CA MET A 44 -6.10 7.08 4.90
C MET A 44 -5.75 5.84 4.08
N ALA A 45 -6.23 4.66 4.45
CA ALA A 45 -6.02 3.44 3.66
C ALA A 45 -6.66 3.53 2.28
N VAL A 46 -7.88 4.07 2.16
CA VAL A 46 -8.55 4.27 0.86
C VAL A 46 -7.81 5.32 0.02
N MET A 47 -7.37 6.42 0.63
CA MET A 47 -6.56 7.43 -0.05
C MET A 47 -5.26 6.84 -0.57
N GLY A 48 -4.54 6.09 0.29
CA GLY A 48 -3.34 5.36 -0.10
C GLY A 48 -3.59 4.43 -1.27
N PHE A 49 -4.64 3.60 -1.19
CA PHE A 49 -5.01 2.66 -2.26
C PHE A 49 -5.22 3.35 -3.60
N ASN A 50 -5.95 4.47 -3.64
CA ASN A 50 -6.17 5.21 -4.88
C ASN A 50 -4.87 5.86 -5.39
N MET A 51 -4.00 6.33 -4.51
CA MET A 51 -2.70 6.87 -4.92
C MET A 51 -1.75 5.78 -5.43
N GLY A 52 -1.77 4.58 -4.85
CA GLY A 52 -0.92 3.47 -5.30
C GLY A 52 -1.46 2.78 -6.56
N GLY A 53 -2.78 2.68 -6.68
CA GLY A 53 -3.44 1.87 -7.71
C GLY A 53 -4.15 2.64 -8.82
N GLY A 54 -4.34 3.96 -8.68
CA GLY A 54 -4.97 4.82 -9.68
C GLY A 54 -6.50 4.77 -9.75
N GLY A 55 -7.13 3.67 -9.32
CA GLY A 55 -8.58 3.56 -9.29
C GLY A 55 -9.06 2.12 -9.35
N LEU A 56 -10.30 1.94 -9.83
CA LEU A 56 -10.93 0.62 -9.98
C LEU A 56 -10.57 -0.08 -11.30
N ASP A 57 -10.12 0.66 -12.31
CA ASP A 57 -9.55 0.13 -13.55
C ASP A 57 -8.07 -0.25 -13.38
N GLY A 58 -7.44 0.21 -12.30
CA GLY A 58 -6.04 -0.04 -12.03
C GLY A 58 -5.12 0.84 -12.86
N ASP A 59 -5.63 1.91 -13.48
CA ASP A 59 -4.83 2.88 -14.24
C ASP A 59 -4.70 4.19 -13.45
N GLY A 60 -3.57 4.86 -13.56
CA GLY A 60 -3.21 6.08 -12.82
C GLY A 60 -2.33 5.81 -11.60
N GLY A 61 -2.48 6.67 -10.59
CA GLY A 61 -1.69 6.57 -9.36
C GLY A 61 -0.20 6.84 -9.57
N ILE A 62 0.61 6.42 -8.61
CA ILE A 62 2.07 6.62 -8.61
C ILE A 62 2.77 5.92 -9.79
N PRO A 63 2.43 4.68 -10.17
CA PRO A 63 3.07 4.03 -11.32
C PRO A 63 2.95 4.84 -12.60
N ASP A 64 1.78 5.40 -12.86
CA ASP A 64 1.49 6.09 -14.12
C ASP A 64 1.90 7.57 -14.10
N LEU A 65 2.56 8.05 -13.04
CA LEU A 65 3.19 9.37 -13.05
C LEU A 65 4.28 9.46 -14.13
N ASP A 66 4.82 8.33 -14.61
CA ASP A 66 5.73 8.30 -15.76
C ASP A 66 5.08 8.80 -17.06
N LEU A 67 3.75 8.71 -17.19
CA LEU A 67 3.00 9.25 -18.32
C LEU A 67 3.10 10.77 -18.43
N LEU A 68 3.39 11.47 -17.31
CA LEU A 68 3.64 12.91 -17.33
C LEU A 68 4.91 13.26 -18.12
N PHE A 69 5.88 12.35 -18.20
CA PHE A 69 7.10 12.56 -18.98
C PHE A 69 6.88 12.19 -20.45
N SER A 70 6.37 10.98 -20.71
CA SER A 70 5.93 10.53 -22.04
C SER A 70 5.41 9.11 -21.98
N ILE A 71 4.51 8.74 -22.90
CA ILE A 71 4.09 7.35 -23.13
C ILE A 71 5.27 6.41 -23.45
N GLY A 72 6.38 6.95 -23.99
CA GLY A 72 7.59 6.19 -24.27
C GLY A 72 8.35 5.71 -23.03
N HIS A 73 8.11 6.34 -21.88
CA HIS A 73 8.69 5.98 -20.58
C HIS A 73 7.74 5.17 -19.70
N HIS A 74 6.48 5.04 -20.12
CA HIS A 74 5.48 4.31 -19.36
C HIS A 74 5.87 2.85 -19.15
N ARG A 75 5.72 2.36 -17.91
CA ARG A 75 6.20 1.04 -17.46
C ARG A 75 7.71 1.00 -17.33
N SER A 76 8.29 2.04 -16.75
CA SER A 76 9.70 1.99 -16.31
C SER A 76 9.85 1.11 -15.06
N ILE A 77 11.02 0.50 -14.83
CA ILE A 77 11.30 -0.18 -13.55
C ILE A 77 11.14 0.79 -12.38
N LEU A 78 11.49 2.06 -12.57
CA LEU A 78 11.44 3.06 -11.50
C LEU A 78 10.02 3.30 -10.98
N THR A 79 9.00 3.17 -11.83
CA THR A 79 7.61 3.47 -11.49
C THR A 79 6.72 2.23 -11.36
N HIS A 80 6.99 1.18 -12.14
CA HIS A 80 6.19 -0.05 -12.16
C HIS A 80 6.90 -1.20 -11.44
N SER A 81 7.50 -0.93 -10.28
CA SER A 81 8.10 -1.95 -9.42
C SER A 81 7.83 -1.63 -7.95
N VAL A 82 8.50 -2.33 -7.04
CA VAL A 82 8.50 -2.01 -5.59
C VAL A 82 9.27 -0.74 -5.23
N LEU A 83 10.08 -0.18 -6.15
CA LEU A 83 10.96 0.95 -5.86
C LEU A 83 10.24 2.23 -5.39
N PRO A 84 9.11 2.65 -5.99
CA PRO A 84 8.35 3.79 -5.48
C PRO A 84 7.94 3.62 -4.02
N MET A 85 7.55 2.42 -3.61
CA MET A 85 7.12 2.16 -2.23
C MET A 85 8.28 2.23 -1.24
N ILE A 86 9.47 1.76 -1.62
CA ILE A 86 10.69 1.93 -0.79
C ILE A 86 10.98 3.42 -0.56
N ILE A 87 10.88 4.24 -1.61
CA ILE A 87 11.10 5.69 -1.50
C ILE A 87 10.04 6.32 -0.58
N ILE A 88 8.76 5.98 -0.78
CA ILE A 88 7.64 6.52 -0.01
C ILE A 88 7.70 6.06 1.45
N GLU A 89 8.14 4.83 1.73
CA GLU A 89 8.37 4.35 3.09
C GLU A 89 9.39 5.25 3.80
N GLY A 90 10.52 5.55 3.14
CA GLY A 90 11.53 6.46 3.66
C GLY A 90 10.98 7.86 3.96
N VAL A 91 10.11 8.39 3.09
CA VAL A 91 9.42 9.67 3.30
C VAL A 91 8.48 9.60 4.51
N CYS A 92 7.67 8.55 4.63
CA CYS A 92 6.76 8.35 5.78
C CYS A 92 7.51 8.28 7.11
N ILE A 93 8.63 7.54 7.17
CA ILE A 93 9.49 7.47 8.36
C ILE A 93 10.06 8.85 8.70
N SER A 94 10.52 9.58 7.68
CA SER A 94 11.08 10.92 7.85
C SER A 94 10.04 11.91 8.38
N LEU A 95 8.79 11.84 7.90
CA LEU A 95 7.67 12.67 8.38
C LEU A 95 7.36 12.42 9.86
N ILE A 96 7.46 11.18 10.33
CA ILE A 96 7.26 10.87 11.76
C ILE A 96 8.37 11.46 12.61
N GLY A 97 9.62 11.37 12.14
CA GLY A 97 10.75 12.05 12.75
C GLY A 97 10.53 13.56 12.83
N LEU A 98 10.08 14.16 11.72
CA LEU A 98 9.78 15.59 11.64
C LEU A 98 8.69 16.01 12.63
N VAL A 99 7.57 15.29 12.70
CA VAL A 99 6.49 15.59 13.66
C VAL A 99 7.00 15.58 15.09
N ASN A 100 7.88 14.62 15.44
CA ASN A 100 8.46 14.56 16.78
C ASN A 100 9.35 15.76 17.09
N VAL A 101 10.20 16.17 16.14
CA VAL A 101 11.09 17.33 16.28
C VAL A 101 10.27 18.63 16.36
N VAL A 102 9.25 18.78 15.52
CA VAL A 102 8.37 19.96 15.55
C VAL A 102 7.68 20.04 16.91
N HIS A 103 7.01 18.96 17.34
CA HIS A 103 6.28 18.93 18.60
C HIS A 103 7.18 19.24 19.81
N SER A 104 8.42 18.70 19.85
CA SER A 104 9.34 18.95 20.97
C SER A 104 9.83 20.40 21.09
N ASN A 105 9.65 21.20 20.04
CA ASN A 105 10.08 22.61 20.00
C ASN A 105 8.91 23.60 20.05
N LEU A 106 7.68 23.12 20.24
CA LEU A 106 6.51 23.99 20.41
C LEU A 106 6.51 24.68 21.79
N PRO A 107 5.98 25.91 21.90
CA PRO A 107 5.83 26.58 23.19
C PRO A 107 4.83 25.84 24.10
N LEU A 108 4.90 26.08 25.41
CA LEU A 108 4.05 25.40 26.41
C LEU A 108 2.53 25.57 26.23
N GLY A 109 2.09 26.58 25.47
CA GLY A 109 0.68 26.86 25.17
C GLY A 109 0.28 26.60 23.72
N HIS A 110 0.94 25.64 23.04
CA HIS A 110 0.60 25.29 21.66
C HIS A 110 -0.80 24.69 21.54
N ASP A 111 -1.36 24.76 20.33
CA ASP A 111 -2.69 24.21 20.04
C ASP A 111 -2.73 22.67 20.23
N PRO A 112 -3.74 22.11 20.93
CA PRO A 112 -3.87 20.67 21.15
C PRO A 112 -3.86 19.80 19.89
N ILE A 113 -4.13 20.37 18.71
CA ILE A 113 -4.01 19.64 17.44
C ILE A 113 -2.62 19.03 17.25
N TRP A 114 -1.57 19.67 17.77
CA TRP A 114 -0.20 19.16 17.66
C TRP A 114 0.03 17.90 18.51
N ASP A 115 -0.63 17.80 19.67
CA ASP A 115 -0.65 16.59 20.49
C ASP A 115 -1.36 15.46 19.75
N ASP A 116 -2.52 15.75 19.14
CA ASP A 116 -3.29 14.81 18.33
C ASP A 116 -2.44 14.29 17.14
N ILE A 117 -1.74 15.18 16.42
CA ILE A 117 -0.85 14.81 15.32
C ILE A 117 0.28 13.90 15.81
N LYS A 118 0.98 14.28 16.89
CA LYS A 118 2.07 13.47 17.46
C LYS A 118 1.58 12.09 17.90
N CYS A 119 0.42 12.02 18.54
CA CYS A 119 -0.10 10.76 19.08
C CYS A 119 -0.58 9.79 17.99
N ASN A 120 -0.95 10.29 16.81
CA ASN A 120 -1.57 9.48 15.76
C ASN A 120 -0.71 9.30 14.50
N ASN A 121 0.37 10.07 14.31
CA ASN A 121 1.16 10.09 13.07
C ASN A 121 1.59 8.70 12.57
N GLU A 122 2.14 7.84 13.44
CA GLU A 122 2.59 6.48 13.11
C GLU A 122 1.42 5.69 12.53
N THR A 123 0.30 5.64 13.25
CA THR A 123 -0.85 4.84 12.86
C THR A 123 -1.56 5.36 11.60
N VAL A 124 -1.61 6.69 11.43
CA VAL A 124 -2.18 7.35 10.25
C VAL A 124 -1.35 7.03 9.00
N LEU A 125 -0.03 7.18 9.09
CA LEU A 125 0.89 6.88 7.99
C LEU A 125 0.99 5.38 7.71
N GLU A 126 0.91 4.51 8.73
CA GLU A 126 0.82 3.06 8.53
C GLU A 126 -0.40 2.67 7.71
N SER A 127 -1.56 3.26 8.03
CA SER A 127 -2.81 2.98 7.33
C SER A 127 -2.74 3.46 5.89
N PHE A 128 -2.21 4.66 5.67
CA PHE A 128 -1.96 5.22 4.34
C PHE A 128 -1.02 4.34 3.51
N PHE A 129 0.14 4.00 4.07
CA PHE A 129 1.15 3.18 3.40
C PHE A 129 0.63 1.78 3.07
N THR A 130 -0.08 1.15 4.01
CA THR A 130 -0.71 -0.17 3.78
C THR A 130 -1.73 -0.10 2.65
N GLY A 131 -2.55 0.94 2.62
CA GLY A 131 -3.47 1.20 1.51
C GLY A 131 -2.73 1.34 0.18
N MET A 132 -1.67 2.14 0.16
CA MET A 132 -0.87 2.40 -1.04
C MET A 132 -0.16 1.17 -1.57
N SER A 133 0.46 0.37 -0.70
CA SER A 133 1.07 -0.90 -1.09
C SER A 133 0.02 -1.86 -1.67
N LEU A 134 -1.19 -1.90 -1.10
CA LEU A 134 -2.29 -2.69 -1.68
C LEU A 134 -2.74 -2.16 -3.05
N GLY A 135 -2.79 -0.83 -3.21
CA GLY A 135 -3.10 -0.17 -4.47
C GLY A 135 -2.06 -0.49 -5.55
N LEU A 136 -0.78 -0.41 -5.21
CA LEU A 136 0.31 -0.74 -6.12
C LEU A 136 0.29 -2.23 -6.47
N ALA A 137 0.08 -3.11 -5.49
CA ALA A 137 -0.09 -4.54 -5.73
C ALA A 137 -1.21 -4.82 -6.73
N TYR A 138 -2.34 -4.10 -6.58
CA TYR A 138 -3.47 -4.19 -7.49
C TYR A 138 -3.11 -3.72 -8.90
N HIS A 139 -2.56 -2.51 -9.05
CA HIS A 139 -2.14 -1.94 -10.33
C HIS A 139 -1.16 -2.86 -11.07
N LEU A 140 -0.05 -3.25 -10.43
CA LEU A 140 0.94 -4.15 -11.04
C LEU A 140 0.37 -5.54 -11.36
N GLY A 141 -0.63 -5.99 -10.59
CA GLY A 141 -1.34 -7.23 -10.83
C GLY A 141 -2.22 -7.16 -12.07
N VAL A 142 -2.98 -6.07 -12.24
CA VAL A 142 -3.76 -5.77 -13.44
C VAL A 142 -2.83 -5.69 -14.65
N ASP A 143 -1.73 -4.95 -14.54
CA ASP A 143 -0.75 -4.77 -15.59
C ASP A 143 0.00 -6.05 -15.96
N GLY A 144 0.25 -6.93 -14.98
CA GLY A 144 0.87 -8.23 -15.21
C GLY A 144 -0.09 -9.29 -15.79
N THR A 145 -1.40 -9.05 -15.80
CA THR A 145 -2.41 -10.05 -16.19
C THR A 145 -3.43 -9.55 -17.21
N LEU A 146 -4.28 -8.60 -16.82
CA LEU A 146 -5.42 -8.11 -17.60
C LEU A 146 -5.01 -7.07 -18.66
N HIS A 147 -4.11 -6.14 -18.30
CA HIS A 147 -3.55 -5.11 -19.19
C HIS A 147 -2.14 -5.48 -19.68
N GLY A 148 -1.86 -6.79 -19.72
CA GLY A 148 -0.53 -7.37 -19.98
C GLY A 148 0.06 -7.14 -21.35
N ASP A 149 -0.50 -6.26 -22.18
CA ASP A 149 0.00 -5.93 -23.52
C ASP A 149 1.22 -4.99 -23.51
N GLY A 150 1.46 -4.24 -22.43
CA GLY A 150 2.65 -3.42 -22.28
C GLY A 150 3.86 -4.19 -21.75
N THR A 151 5.05 -3.73 -22.13
CA THR A 151 6.35 -4.24 -21.68
C THR A 151 7.11 -3.13 -20.98
N TYR A 152 7.93 -3.51 -19.99
CA TYR A 152 8.88 -2.58 -19.41
C TYR A 152 9.78 -1.97 -20.50
N LYS A 153 10.08 -0.67 -20.37
CA LYS A 153 10.80 0.10 -21.40
C LYS A 153 12.31 0.20 -21.16
N ASP A 154 12.76 -0.06 -19.95
CA ASP A 154 14.10 0.25 -19.45
C ASP A 154 14.77 -0.94 -18.75
N LEU A 155 14.32 -2.18 -19.00
CA LEU A 155 15.04 -3.36 -18.52
C LEU A 155 16.47 -3.38 -19.09
N PRO A 156 17.49 -3.66 -18.25
CA PRO A 156 18.89 -3.73 -18.70
C PRO A 156 19.18 -4.99 -19.55
N PHE A 157 18.16 -5.81 -19.82
CA PHE A 157 18.23 -7.03 -20.61
C PHE A 157 16.93 -7.20 -21.40
N SER A 158 16.99 -7.95 -22.51
CA SER A 158 15.80 -8.29 -23.30
C SER A 158 15.15 -9.58 -22.80
N VAL A 159 13.82 -9.57 -22.64
CA VAL A 159 13.02 -10.75 -22.29
C VAL A 159 11.75 -10.78 -23.13
N PRO A 160 11.16 -11.97 -23.37
CA PRO A 160 9.85 -12.05 -23.99
C PRO A 160 8.78 -11.40 -23.11
N LYS A 161 7.63 -11.07 -23.70
CA LYS A 161 6.46 -10.49 -23.01
C LYS A 161 6.10 -11.19 -21.70
N LEU A 162 6.14 -12.52 -21.68
CA LEU A 162 5.90 -13.32 -20.48
C LEU A 162 6.88 -12.99 -19.33
N GLY A 163 8.13 -12.67 -19.65
CA GLY A 163 9.13 -12.23 -18.68
C GLY A 163 8.77 -10.88 -18.05
N HIS A 164 8.30 -9.92 -18.85
CA HIS A 164 7.81 -8.64 -18.33
C HIS A 164 6.60 -8.84 -17.40
N GLN A 165 5.61 -9.64 -17.82
CA GLN A 165 4.44 -9.96 -17.01
C GLN A 165 4.82 -10.66 -15.69
N LEU A 166 5.79 -11.57 -15.73
CA LEU A 166 6.29 -12.24 -14.53
C LEU A 166 6.96 -11.26 -13.56
N ILE A 167 7.76 -10.32 -14.06
CA ILE A 167 8.38 -9.28 -13.23
C ILE A 167 7.30 -8.41 -12.58
N ALA A 168 6.29 -7.96 -13.33
CA ALA A 168 5.16 -7.21 -12.76
C ALA A 168 4.40 -8.03 -11.70
N GLY A 169 4.13 -9.31 -11.97
CA GLY A 169 3.48 -10.21 -11.02
C GLY A 169 4.29 -10.45 -9.73
N ILE A 170 5.62 -10.55 -9.83
CA ILE A 170 6.49 -10.68 -8.65
C ILE A 170 6.47 -9.39 -7.81
N ASN A 171 6.54 -8.22 -8.44
CA ASN A 171 6.43 -6.94 -7.73
C ASN A 171 5.05 -6.80 -7.07
N SER A 172 3.97 -7.10 -7.80
CA SER A 172 2.60 -7.13 -7.27
C SER A 172 2.49 -8.03 -6.02
N PHE A 173 3.03 -9.24 -6.09
CA PHE A 173 2.99 -10.17 -4.97
C PHE A 173 3.86 -9.71 -3.79
N THR A 174 5.00 -9.07 -4.07
CA THR A 174 5.89 -8.52 -3.04
C THR A 174 5.18 -7.43 -2.24
N GLU A 175 4.53 -6.49 -2.94
CA GLU A 175 3.71 -5.45 -2.31
C GLU A 175 2.52 -6.03 -1.55
N LEU A 176 1.84 -7.02 -2.13
CA LEU A 176 0.75 -7.69 -1.41
C LEU A 176 1.23 -8.34 -0.12
N ILE A 177 2.39 -9.01 -0.13
CA ILE A 177 3.01 -9.53 1.10
C ILE A 177 3.29 -8.39 2.07
N ASP A 178 3.80 -7.26 1.59
CA ASP A 178 4.12 -6.13 2.45
C ASP A 178 2.88 -5.55 3.13
N THR A 179 1.70 -5.55 2.50
CA THR A 179 0.44 -5.18 3.19
C THR A 179 0.12 -6.09 4.39
N THR A 180 0.42 -7.39 4.27
CA THR A 180 0.19 -8.38 5.35
C THR A 180 1.29 -8.38 6.40
N ARG A 181 2.48 -7.94 5.99
CA ARG A 181 3.65 -7.79 6.84
C ARG A 181 3.81 -6.38 7.36
N SER A 182 2.95 -5.43 6.97
CA SER A 182 3.03 -4.01 7.31
C SER A 182 3.35 -3.89 8.79
N LYS A 183 4.62 -3.57 8.96
CA LYS A 183 5.42 -3.55 10.19
C LYS A 183 6.23 -2.27 10.18
N VAL A 184 5.76 -1.23 9.46
CA VAL A 184 6.41 0.08 9.39
C VAL A 184 6.76 0.56 10.82
N PHE A 185 6.02 0.09 11.85
CA PHE A 185 6.30 0.37 13.27
C PHE A 185 6.66 -0.80 14.20
N LYS A 186 6.94 -2.04 13.71
CA LYS A 186 7.40 -3.12 14.63
C LYS A 186 8.88 -3.00 15.05
N SER A 187 9.65 -2.08 14.46
CA SER A 187 11.02 -1.78 14.93
C SER A 187 11.07 -0.80 16.10
N LYS A 188 10.23 -1.02 17.13
CA LYS A 188 10.55 -0.57 18.51
C LYS A 188 11.53 -1.50 19.22
N ARG A 189 12.11 -2.49 18.52
CA ARG A 189 13.00 -3.50 19.14
C ARG A 189 14.49 -3.36 18.81
N VAL A 190 14.92 -2.39 17.99
CA VAL A 190 16.36 -2.18 17.67
C VAL A 190 16.94 -0.85 18.19
N ARG A 191 16.13 0.08 18.72
CA ARG A 191 16.66 1.26 19.45
C ARG A 191 16.70 1.06 20.97
N LYS A 192 17.29 -0.06 21.38
CA LYS A 192 17.73 -0.30 22.77
C LYS A 192 19.14 0.26 23.05
N PHE A 193 19.67 1.12 22.17
CA PHE A 193 20.93 1.83 22.38
C PHE A 193 20.78 3.26 21.88
N GLN A 194 20.47 4.18 22.79
CA GLN A 194 20.80 5.62 22.72
C GLN A 194 20.30 6.42 23.94
N SER A 195 19.80 5.76 24.99
CA SER A 195 19.73 6.33 26.34
C SER A 195 20.52 5.42 27.31
N MET A 196 21.84 5.55 27.27
CA MET A 196 22.77 5.31 28.36
C MET A 196 23.83 6.40 28.28
#